data_AF-A0A5B8RS45-F1
#
_entry.id   AF-A0A5B8RS45-F1
#
_cell.length_a   1.000
_cell.length_b   1.000
_cell.length_c   1.000
_cell.angle_alpha   90.00
_cell.angle_beta   90.00
_cell.angle_gamma   90.00
#
_symmetry.space_group_name_H-M   'P 1'
#
loop_
_entity.id
_entity.type
_entity.pdbx_description
1 polymer ?
#
loop_
_entity_poly.entity_id
_entity_poly.type
_entity_poly.pdbx_seq_one_letter_code
_entity_poly.pdbx_strand_id
1 'polypeptide(L)'
;MPETAKKRPEFRNLNVFSDLPTYRWPLAALVSGMHRISGLLIFLLLPFIIWMFDTSVSSELSFNRFTSVFSEGAGFVPGWFIKLVVLALIWAYLQHFIAGVRHIYFDITHMTTKSRGRRTAAATLILAFGLTAILGAKLFGLY
;
A
#
# COMPACT_ATOMS: atom_id res chain seq x y z
N MET A 1 -36.36 30.54 -13.50
CA MET A 1 -35.92 29.20 -13.97
C MET A 1 -36.51 28.18 -13.00
N PRO A 2 -37.26 27.16 -13.45
CA PRO A 2 -37.85 26.21 -12.50
C PRO A 2 -36.73 25.38 -11.88
N GLU A 3 -36.72 25.22 -10.56
CA GLU A 3 -35.83 24.30 -9.87
C GLU A 3 -36.04 22.90 -10.45
N THR A 4 -35.03 22.36 -11.11
CA THR A 4 -35.04 20.97 -11.56
C THR A 4 -35.17 20.06 -10.35
N ALA A 5 -36.31 19.36 -10.24
CA ALA A 5 -36.61 18.46 -9.14
C ALA A 5 -35.43 17.49 -8.89
N LYS A 6 -34.97 17.43 -7.64
CA LYS A 6 -33.87 16.55 -7.23
C LYS A 6 -34.20 15.11 -7.61
N LYS A 7 -33.34 14.49 -8.44
CA LYS A 7 -33.52 13.11 -8.91
C LYS A 7 -33.66 12.17 -7.70
N ARG A 8 -34.69 11.34 -7.71
CA ARG A 8 -34.96 10.38 -6.62
C ARG A 8 -33.81 9.37 -6.50
N PRO A 9 -33.44 8.92 -5.29
CA PRO A 9 -32.48 7.85 -5.12
C PRO A 9 -33.02 6.56 -5.77
N GLU A 10 -32.25 5.98 -6.69
CA GLU A 10 -32.56 4.70 -7.34
C GLU A 10 -31.60 3.63 -6.78
N PHE A 11 -32.13 2.46 -6.40
CA PHE A 11 -31.29 1.31 -6.05
C PHE A 11 -30.78 0.67 -7.35
N ARG A 12 -29.49 0.85 -7.64
CA ARG A 12 -28.83 0.26 -8.80
C ARG A 12 -27.43 -0.25 -8.42
N ASN A 13 -26.90 -1.17 -9.22
CA ASN A 13 -25.50 -1.57 -9.10
C ASN A 13 -24.60 -0.36 -9.40
N LEU A 14 -23.59 -0.16 -8.54
CA LEU A 14 -22.59 0.90 -8.72
C LEU A 14 -21.71 0.57 -9.92
N ASN A 15 -21.58 1.51 -10.85
CA ASN A 15 -20.59 1.42 -11.90
C ASN A 15 -19.25 1.96 -11.40
N VAL A 16 -18.21 1.12 -11.46
CA VAL A 16 -16.87 1.43 -10.94
C VAL A 16 -16.28 2.70 -11.56
N PHE A 17 -16.52 2.94 -12.85
CA PHE A 17 -15.90 4.04 -13.59
C PHE A 17 -16.68 5.34 -13.49
N SER A 18 -18.02 5.31 -13.49
CA SER A 18 -18.83 6.54 -13.43
C SER A 18 -19.15 6.98 -12.00
N ASP A 19 -19.37 6.04 -11.08
CA ASP A 19 -19.94 6.36 -9.77
C ASP A 19 -18.85 6.55 -8.70
N LEU A 20 -17.80 5.72 -8.68
CA LEU A 20 -16.74 5.79 -7.64
C LEU A 20 -15.97 7.12 -7.60
N PRO A 21 -15.61 7.74 -8.75
CA PRO A 21 -14.89 9.02 -8.73
C PRO A 21 -15.73 10.16 -8.14
N THR A 22 -17.05 10.07 -8.20
CA THR A 22 -17.96 11.10 -7.67
C THR A 22 -18.18 11.00 -6.16
N TYR A 23 -17.78 9.89 -5.54
CA TYR A 23 -18.05 9.64 -4.13
C TYR A 23 -17.09 10.41 -3.22
N ARG A 24 -17.62 10.96 -2.11
CA ARG A 24 -16.78 11.54 -1.06
C ARG A 24 -16.24 10.44 -0.15
N TRP A 25 -15.04 9.97 -0.43
CA TRP A 25 -14.39 8.88 0.29
C TRP A 25 -13.99 9.27 1.72
N PRO A 26 -14.54 8.61 2.76
CA PRO A 26 -14.01 8.75 4.11
C PRO A 26 -12.60 8.14 4.20
N LEU A 27 -11.74 8.69 5.06
CA LEU A 27 -10.38 8.15 5.27
C LEU A 27 -10.38 6.65 5.62
N ALA A 28 -11.35 6.19 6.41
CA ALA A 28 -11.48 4.79 6.76
C ALA A 28 -11.75 3.88 5.55
N ALA A 29 -12.47 4.38 4.53
CA ALA A 29 -12.74 3.64 3.30
C ALA A 29 -11.47 3.56 2.43
N LEU A 30 -10.71 4.66 2.34
CA LEU A 30 -9.41 4.67 1.65
C LEU A 30 -8.43 3.67 2.28
N VAL A 31 -8.27 3.70 3.61
CA VAL A 31 -7.39 2.76 4.32
C VAL A 31 -7.81 1.30 4.10
N SER A 32 -9.12 1.02 4.09
CA SER A 32 -9.62 -0.33 3.79
C SER A 32 -9.32 -0.76 2.36
N GLY A 33 -9.51 0.12 1.36
CA GLY A 33 -9.13 -0.15 -0.02
C GLY A 33 -7.63 -0.38 -0.17
N MET A 34 -6.81 0.47 0.45
CA MET A 34 -5.36 0.36 0.47
C MET A 34 -4.90 -0.96 1.10
N HIS A 35 -5.53 -1.42 2.19
CA HIS A 35 -5.21 -2.71 2.83
C HIS A 35 -5.45 -3.90 1.88
N ARG A 36 -6.53 -3.86 1.08
CA ARG A 36 -6.84 -4.90 0.08
C ARG A 36 -5.84 -4.89 -1.08
N ILE A 37 -5.58 -3.70 -1.64
CA ILE A 37 -4.64 -3.53 -2.75
C ILE A 37 -3.23 -3.93 -2.31
N SER A 38 -2.80 -3.52 -1.12
CA SER A 38 -1.49 -3.86 -0.60
C SER A 38 -1.34 -5.35 -0.33
N GLY A 39 -2.39 -6.02 0.18
CA GLY A 39 -2.41 -7.47 0.33
C GLY A 39 -2.29 -8.21 -1.01
N LEU A 40 -3.02 -7.75 -2.03
CA LEU A 40 -2.92 -8.30 -3.39
C LEU A 40 -1.51 -8.11 -3.97
N LEU A 41 -0.90 -6.94 -3.79
CA LEU A 41 0.46 -6.66 -4.27
C LEU A 41 1.48 -7.59 -3.63
N ILE A 42 1.44 -7.78 -2.30
CA ILE A 42 2.35 -8.69 -1.59
C ILE A 42 2.15 -10.12 -2.07
N PHE A 43 0.89 -10.56 -2.23
CA PHE A 43 0.58 -11.90 -2.70
C PHE A 43 1.14 -12.17 -4.11
N LEU A 44 0.88 -11.26 -5.05
CA LEU A 44 1.36 -11.40 -6.44
C LEU A 44 2.89 -11.32 -6.54
N LEU A 45 3.53 -10.53 -5.68
CA LEU A 45 4.98 -10.36 -5.65
C LEU A 45 5.69 -11.32 -4.68
N LEU A 46 4.97 -12.23 -4.02
CA LEU A 46 5.56 -13.19 -3.10
C LEU A 46 6.64 -14.06 -3.76
N PRO A 47 6.47 -14.59 -5.00
CA PRO A 47 7.53 -15.33 -5.68
C PRO A 47 8.79 -14.49 -5.89
N PHE A 48 8.63 -13.19 -6.19
CA PHE A 48 9.75 -12.27 -6.35
C PHE A 48 10.46 -12.00 -5.02
N ILE A 49 9.72 -11.82 -3.92
CA ILE A 49 10.29 -11.67 -2.57
C ILE A 49 11.10 -12.91 -2.18
N ILE A 50 10.56 -14.11 -2.42
CA ILE A 50 11.25 -15.37 -2.11
C ILE A 50 12.53 -15.50 -2.94
N TRP A 51 12.48 -15.20 -4.23
CA TRP A 51 13.66 -15.21 -5.10
C TRP A 51 14.74 -14.21 -4.65
N MET A 52 14.34 -12.99 -4.26
CA MET A 52 15.27 -11.99 -3.71
C MET A 52 15.95 -12.53 -2.44
N PHE A 53 15.16 -13.11 -1.53
CA PHE A 53 15.66 -13.67 -0.29
C PHE A 53 16.66 -14.80 -0.54
N ASP A 54 16.30 -15.78 -1.37
CA ASP A 54 17.16 -16.91 -1.75
C ASP A 54 18.50 -16.43 -2.34
N THR A 55 18.44 -15.48 -3.28
CA THR A 55 19.64 -14.91 -3.91
C THR A 55 20.53 -14.18 -2.90
N SER A 56 19.92 -13.48 -1.93
CA SER A 56 20.63 -12.71 -0.91
C SER A 56 21.40 -13.58 0.09
N VAL A 57 20.98 -14.84 0.31
CA VAL A 57 21.58 -15.73 1.33
C VAL A 57 22.40 -16.88 0.75
N SER A 58 22.34 -17.11 -0.57
CA SER A 58 22.96 -18.27 -1.21
C SER A 58 24.51 -18.29 -1.17
N SER A 59 25.16 -17.14 -1.42
CA SER A 59 26.63 -17.02 -1.45
C SER A 59 27.06 -15.56 -1.46
N GLU A 60 28.35 -15.30 -1.21
CA GLU A 60 28.91 -13.95 -1.34
C GLU A 60 28.79 -13.42 -2.78
N LEU A 61 29.04 -14.27 -3.79
CA LEU A 61 28.90 -13.88 -5.19
C LEU A 61 27.44 -13.52 -5.54
N SER A 62 26.47 -14.29 -5.06
CA SER A 62 25.05 -14.02 -5.29
C SER A 62 24.58 -12.77 -4.55
N PHE A 63 25.10 -12.52 -3.33
CA PHE A 63 24.83 -11.30 -2.59
C PHE A 63 25.38 -10.06 -3.31
N ASN A 64 26.61 -10.13 -3.83
CA ASN A 64 27.21 -9.03 -4.61
C ASN A 64 26.43 -8.75 -5.89
N ARG A 65 25.95 -9.79 -6.58
CA ARG A 65 25.04 -9.62 -7.73
C ARG A 65 23.71 -9.01 -7.30
N PHE A 66 23.14 -9.46 -6.18
CA PHE A 66 21.89 -8.92 -5.66
C PHE A 66 22.01 -7.43 -5.32
N THR A 67 23.10 -6.99 -4.70
CA THR A 67 23.31 -5.58 -4.35
C THR A 67 23.62 -4.73 -5.58
N SER A 68 24.38 -5.24 -6.55
CA SER A 68 24.70 -4.49 -7.79
C SER A 68 23.46 -4.18 -8.62
N VAL A 69 22.42 -5.02 -8.57
CA VAL A 69 21.15 -4.78 -9.25
C VAL A 69 20.47 -3.48 -8.80
N PHE A 70 20.69 -3.02 -7.57
CA PHE A 70 20.15 -1.75 -7.08
C PHE A 70 20.89 -0.51 -7.62
N SER A 71 22.17 -0.65 -7.99
CA SER A 71 22.97 0.44 -8.55
C SER A 71 22.99 0.42 -10.08
N GLU A 72 23.29 -0.73 -10.66
CA GLU A 72 23.54 -0.94 -12.09
C GLU A 72 22.26 -1.32 -12.85
N GLY A 73 21.36 -2.04 -12.19
CA GLY A 73 20.15 -2.61 -12.80
C GLY A 73 20.29 -4.09 -13.15
N ALA A 74 19.26 -4.63 -13.80
CA ALA A 74 19.21 -6.01 -14.27
C ALA A 74 18.74 -6.05 -15.73
N GLY A 75 19.63 -6.42 -16.64
CA GLY A 75 19.34 -6.44 -18.08
C GLY A 75 18.97 -5.04 -18.59
N PHE A 76 17.75 -4.88 -19.11
CA PHE A 76 17.24 -3.58 -19.58
C PHE A 76 16.57 -2.75 -18.47
N VAL A 77 16.42 -3.30 -17.26
CA VAL A 77 15.75 -2.62 -16.15
C VAL A 77 16.78 -1.85 -15.33
N PRO A 78 16.69 -0.51 -15.25
CA PRO A 78 17.68 0.29 -14.53
C PRO A 78 17.52 0.16 -13.01
N GLY A 79 18.62 0.27 -12.26
CA GLY A 79 18.62 0.08 -10.80
C GLY A 79 17.68 1.02 -10.03
N TRP A 80 17.49 2.26 -10.50
CA TRP A 80 16.51 3.19 -9.89
C TRP A 80 15.07 2.68 -9.98
N PHE A 81 14.70 1.99 -11.06
CA PHE A 81 13.37 1.42 -11.22
C PHE A 81 13.18 0.24 -10.27
N ILE A 82 14.21 -0.57 -10.08
CA ILE A 82 14.21 -1.67 -9.11
C ILE A 82 14.03 -1.12 -7.69
N LYS A 83 14.71 -0.02 -7.34
CA LYS A 83 14.46 0.69 -6.07
C LYS A 83 13.01 1.14 -5.93
N LEU A 84 12.35 1.61 -7.00
CA LEU A 84 10.93 1.97 -6.93
C LEU A 84 10.01 0.76 -6.72
N VAL A 85 10.29 -0.38 -7.36
CA VAL A 85 9.55 -1.63 -7.14
C VAL A 85 9.69 -2.08 -5.69
N VAL A 86 10.91 -2.04 -5.15
CA VAL A 86 11.18 -2.38 -3.75
C VAL A 86 10.54 -1.36 -2.79
N LEU A 87 10.51 -0.08 -3.12
CA LEU A 87 9.79 0.94 -2.35
C LEU A 87 8.28 0.65 -2.32
N ALA A 88 7.69 0.24 -3.46
CA ALA A 88 6.29 -0.15 -3.53
C ALA A 88 6.01 -1.40 -2.68
N LEU A 89 6.93 -2.36 -2.64
CA LEU A 89 6.85 -3.54 -1.76
C LEU A 89 6.93 -3.16 -0.28
N ILE A 90 7.86 -2.29 0.10
CA ILE A 90 7.99 -1.76 1.46
C ILE A 90 6.68 -1.08 1.88
N TRP A 91 6.16 -0.18 1.03
CA TRP A 91 4.88 0.48 1.28
C TRP A 91 3.74 -0.53 1.42
N ALA A 92 3.65 -1.50 0.50
CA ALA A 92 2.58 -2.48 0.51
C ALA A 92 2.59 -3.28 1.82
N TYR A 93 3.75 -3.78 2.23
CA TYR A 93 3.90 -4.50 3.51
C TYR A 93 3.50 -3.64 4.71
N LEU A 94 4.07 -2.43 4.84
CA LEU A 94 3.80 -1.55 5.97
C LEU A 94 2.32 -1.13 6.04
N GLN A 95 1.75 -0.74 4.90
CA GLN A 95 0.33 -0.38 4.80
C GLN A 95 -0.57 -1.57 5.13
N HIS A 96 -0.25 -2.77 4.63
CA HIS A 96 -1.03 -3.98 4.90
C HIS A 96 -0.98 -4.34 6.38
N PHE A 97 0.23 -4.40 6.96
CA PHE A 97 0.47 -4.80 8.34
C PHE A 97 -0.20 -3.84 9.33
N ILE A 98 0.05 -2.53 9.21
CA ILE A 98 -0.50 -1.53 10.15
C ILE A 98 -2.03 -1.47 10.04
N ALA A 99 -2.59 -1.53 8.83
CA ALA A 99 -4.04 -1.59 8.65
C ALA A 99 -4.62 -2.91 9.18
N GLY A 100 -3.91 -4.03 9.04
CA GLY A 100 -4.29 -5.33 9.60
C GLY A 100 -4.35 -5.32 11.12
N VAL A 101 -3.34 -4.74 11.78
CA VAL A 101 -3.35 -4.52 13.25
C VAL A 101 -4.54 -3.67 13.66
N ARG A 102 -4.84 -2.59 12.91
CA ARG A 102 -6.04 -1.77 13.15
C ARG A 102 -7.33 -2.59 13.01
N HIS A 103 -7.42 -3.50 12.05
CA HIS A 103 -8.58 -4.39 11.88
C HIS A 103 -8.73 -5.33 13.07
N ILE A 104 -7.67 -6.06 13.44
CA ILE A 104 -7.67 -6.95 14.61
C ILE A 104 -8.04 -6.20 15.89
N TYR A 105 -7.52 -4.98 16.08
CA TYR A 105 -7.87 -4.15 17.23
C TYR A 105 -9.37 -3.83 17.28
N PHE A 106 -9.99 -3.53 16.13
CA PHE A 106 -11.44 -3.31 16.07
C PHE A 106 -12.25 -4.57 16.29
N ASP A 107 -11.77 -5.72 15.83
CA ASP A 107 -12.43 -7.02 16.04
C ASP A 107 -12.44 -7.41 17.54
N ILE A 108 -11.35 -7.09 18.27
CA ILE A 108 -11.27 -7.36 19.71
C ILE A 108 -12.10 -6.35 20.51
N THR A 109 -11.94 -5.05 20.23
CA THR A 109 -12.49 -3.99 21.09
C THR A 109 -13.92 -3.58 20.74
N HIS A 110 -14.42 -3.93 19.56
CA HIS A 110 -15.74 -3.51 19.05
C HIS A 110 -15.94 -1.98 19.04
N MET A 111 -14.86 -1.20 19.07
CA MET A 111 -14.89 0.27 19.15
C MET A 111 -15.11 0.93 17.79
N THR A 112 -16.31 0.79 17.21
CA THR A 112 -16.61 1.10 15.79
C THR A 112 -17.20 2.49 15.52
N THR A 113 -17.00 3.47 16.43
CA THR A 113 -17.56 4.82 16.23
C THR A 113 -16.90 5.57 15.06
N LYS A 114 -17.67 6.44 14.38
CA LYS A 114 -17.19 7.20 13.20
C LYS A 114 -15.95 8.06 13.50
N SER A 115 -15.91 8.70 14.67
CA SER A 115 -14.76 9.51 15.11
C SER A 115 -13.50 8.65 15.29
N ARG A 116 -13.63 7.49 15.94
CA ARG A 116 -12.52 6.54 16.11
C ARG A 116 -12.05 5.99 14.77
N GLY A 117 -12.98 5.58 13.90
CA GLY A 117 -12.67 5.10 12.55
C GLY A 117 -11.86 6.10 11.73
N ARG A 118 -12.17 7.40 11.82
CA ARG A 118 -11.40 8.48 11.17
C ARG A 118 -10.02 8.66 11.81
N ARG A 119 -9.94 8.73 13.14
CA ARG A 119 -8.67 8.94 13.86
C ARG A 119 -7.68 7.80 13.63
N THR A 120 -8.13 6.55 13.75
CA THR A 120 -7.26 5.39 13.53
C THR A 120 -6.86 5.26 12.06
N ALA A 121 -7.74 5.60 11.12
CA ALA A 121 -7.37 5.63 9.70
C ALA A 121 -6.27 6.66 9.41
N ALA A 122 -6.38 7.87 9.97
CA ALA A 122 -5.33 8.88 9.84
C ALA A 122 -4.01 8.41 10.46
N ALA A 123 -4.05 7.82 11.66
CA ALA A 123 -2.86 7.25 12.30
C ALA A 123 -2.21 6.15 11.44
N THR A 124 -3.00 5.23 10.87
CA THR A 124 -2.50 4.21 9.94
C THR A 124 -1.75 4.83 8.76
N LEU A 125 -2.31 5.85 8.11
CA LEU A 125 -1.67 6.50 6.97
C LEU A 125 -0.38 7.23 7.37
N ILE A 126 -0.38 7.97 8.47
CA ILE A 126 0.80 8.68 8.96
C ILE A 126 1.94 7.69 9.26
N LEU A 127 1.63 6.60 9.97
CA LEU A 127 2.63 5.59 10.30
C LEU A 127 3.14 4.86 9.04
N ALA A 128 2.24 4.42 8.16
CA ALA A 128 2.61 3.69 6.96
C ALA A 128 3.46 4.56 6.02
N PHE A 129 3.02 5.77 5.70
CA PHE A 129 3.79 6.67 4.83
C PHE A 129 5.04 7.20 5.51
N GLY A 130 5.00 7.51 6.80
CA GLY A 130 6.18 7.96 7.55
C GLY A 130 7.29 6.90 7.56
N LEU A 131 6.95 5.65 7.89
CA LEU A 131 7.92 4.55 7.85
C LEU A 131 8.38 4.24 6.42
N THR A 132 7.49 4.29 5.44
CA THR A 132 7.85 4.13 4.01
C THR A 132 8.85 5.21 3.59
N ALA A 133 8.65 6.46 3.98
CA ALA A 133 9.55 7.56 3.65
C ALA A 133 10.92 7.39 4.31
N ILE A 134 10.97 6.97 5.58
CA ILE A 134 12.22 6.70 6.31
C ILE A 134 12.99 5.56 5.62
N LEU A 135 12.34 4.43 5.37
CA LEU A 135 12.98 3.28 4.72
C LEU A 135 13.33 3.56 3.26
N GLY A 136 12.51 4.35 2.56
CA GLY A 136 12.78 4.85 1.23
C GLY A 136 14.04 5.71 1.23
N ALA A 137 14.18 6.63 2.17
CA ALA A 137 15.37 7.46 2.27
C ALA A 137 16.65 6.60 2.43
N LYS A 138 16.59 5.54 3.23
CA LYS A 138 17.68 4.56 3.32
C LYS A 138 17.92 3.82 1.99
N LEU A 139 16.87 3.35 1.33
CA LEU A 139 16.95 2.63 0.04
C LEU A 139 17.61 3.48 -1.06
N PHE A 140 17.40 4.80 -1.01
CA PHE A 140 18.00 5.76 -1.94
C PHE A 140 19.35 6.32 -1.45
N GLY A 141 19.87 5.85 -0.32
CA GLY A 141 21.22 6.19 0.17
C GLY A 141 21.34 7.57 0.82
N LEU A 142 20.25 8.12 1.38
CA LEU A 142 20.31 9.39 2.09
C LEU A 142 21.06 9.30 3.44
N TYR A 143 21.16 8.10 4.04
CA TYR A 143 21.89 7.82 5.27
C TYR A 143 22.17 6.32 5.43
#